data_AF-A0A916GWX6-F1
#
_entry.id   AF-A0A916GWX6-F1
#
_cell.length_a   1.000
_cell.length_b   1.000
_cell.length_c   1.000
_cell.angle_alpha   90.00
_cell.angle_beta   90.00
_cell.angle_gamma   90.00
#
_symmetry.space_group_name_H-M   'P 1'
#
loop_
_entity.id
_entity.type
_entity.pdbx_description
1 polymer ?
#
loop_
_entity_poly.entity_id
_entity_poly.type
_entity_poly.pdbx_seq_one_letter_code
_entity_poly.pdbx_strand_id
1 'polypeptide(L)' 'IMKKAFHEVLSISREKNIDMRTAAMVLGVKRVAEAVSVRGLYP' A
#
# COMPACT_ATOMS: atom_id res chain seq x y z
N ILE A 1 -0.11 -2.66 -15.99
CA ILE A 1 0.24 -2.97 -14.58
C ILE A 1 1.15 -1.91 -13.97
N MET A 2 2.34 -1.66 -14.53
CA MET A 2 3.31 -0.69 -13.97
C MET A 2 2.79 0.75 -13.81
N LYS A 3 2.07 1.29 -14.80
CA LYS A 3 1.49 2.66 -14.70
C LYS A 3 0.54 2.79 -13.51
N LYS A 4 -0.33 1.79 -13.28
CA LYS A 4 -1.28 1.78 -12.16
C LYS A 4 -0.54 1.74 -10.81
N ALA A 5 0.45 0.86 -10.67
CA ALA A 5 1.26 0.76 -9.45
C ALA A 5 2.00 2.08 -9.16
N PHE A 6 2.56 2.74 -10.18
CA PHE A 6 3.22 4.03 -10.01
C PHE A 6 2.24 5.11 -9.51
N HIS A 7 1.04 5.19 -10.08
CA HIS A 7 0.03 6.17 -9.64
C HIS A 7 -0.44 5.94 -8.20
N GLU A 8 -0.61 4.69 -7.77
CA GLU A 8 -0.97 4.37 -6.39
C GLU A 8 0.12 4.81 -5.39
N VAL A 9 1.39 4.55 -5.69
CA VAL A 9 2.51 4.99 -4.84
C VAL A 9 2.61 6.52 -4.82
N LEU A 10 2.45 7.18 -5.97
CA LEU A 10 2.47 8.64 -6.07
C LEU A 10 1.34 9.28 -5.25
N SER A 11 0.14 8.70 -5.29
CA SER A 11 -1.00 9.16 -4.51
C SER A 11 -0.68 9.12 -3.01
N ILE A 12 -0.15 7.99 -2.52
CA ILE A 12 0.18 7.80 -1.10
C ILE A 12 1.32 8.74 -0.67
N SER A 13 2.35 8.87 -1.52
CA SER A 13 3.48 9.78 -1.27
C SER A 13 3.01 11.23 -1.09
N ARG A 14 2.09 11.70 -1.95
CA ARG A 14 1.51 13.05 -1.87
C ARG A 14 0.56 13.22 -0.68
N GLU A 15 -0.31 12.24 -0.44
CA GLU A 15 -1.28 12.27 0.66
C GLU A 15 -0.58 12.34 2.02
N LYS A 16 0.49 11.56 2.20
CA LYS A 16 1.22 11.44 3.47
C LYS A 16 2.48 12.31 3.52
N ASN A 17 2.81 13.03 2.46
CA ASN A 17 4.06 13.81 2.31
C ASN A 17 5.32 13.01 2.68
N ILE A 18 5.42 11.78 2.17
CA ILE A 18 6.56 10.87 2.39
C ILE A 18 7.25 10.55 1.08
N ASP A 19 8.50 10.09 1.15
CA ASP A 19 9.25 9.67 -0.03
C ASP A 19 8.60 8.48 -0.74
N MET A 20 8.87 8.35 -2.04
CA MET A 20 8.27 7.33 -2.90
C MET A 20 8.63 5.89 -2.46
N ARG A 21 9.81 5.68 -1.85
CA ARG A 21 10.22 4.35 -1.37
C ARG A 21 9.40 3.96 -0.15
N THR A 22 9.25 4.86 0.82
CA THR A 22 8.40 4.64 2.00
C THR A 22 6.94 4.46 1.60
N ALA A 23 6.43 5.28 0.66
CA ALA A 23 5.06 5.13 0.14
C ALA A 23 4.82 3.76 -0.52
N ALA A 24 5.80 3.23 -1.26
CA ALA A 24 5.70 1.89 -1.85
C ALA A 24 5.65 0.79 -0.77
N MET A 25 6.42 0.94 0.30
CA MET A 25 6.41 0.01 1.43
C MET A 25 5.06 0.05 2.17
N VAL A 26 4.51 1.25 2.38
CA VAL A 26 3.17 1.44 2.96
C VAL A 26 2.10 0.75 2.10
N LEU A 27 2.14 0.92 0.78
CA LEU A 27 1.20 0.25 -0.13
C LEU A 27 1.29 -1.28 -0.04
N GLY A 28 2.50 -1.83 0.04
CA GLY A 28 2.72 -3.27 0.20
C GLY A 28 2.14 -3.82 1.50
N VAL A 29 2.48 -3.18 2.63
CA VAL A 29 1.99 -3.59 3.96
C VAL A 29 0.47 -3.46 4.05
N LYS A 30 -0.11 -2.37 3.52
CA LYS A 30 -1.56 -2.14 3.52
C LYS A 30 -2.32 -3.30 2.86
N ARG A 31 -1.86 -3.76 1.70
CA ARG A 31 -2.51 -4.88 0.98
C ARG A 31 -2.48 -6.18 1.77
N VAL A 32 -1.37 -6.47 2.46
CA VAL A 32 -1.26 -7.67 3.30
C VAL A 32 -2.15 -7.52 4.53
N ALA A 33 -2.12 -6.37 5.19
CA ALA A 33 -2.95 -6.09 6.36
C ALA A 33 -4.45 -6.22 6.01
N GLU A 34 -4.89 -5.66 4.89
CA GLU A 34 -6.28 -5.81 4.41
C GLU A 34 -6.63 -7.28 4.17
N ALA A 35 -5.75 -8.05 3.52
CA ALA A 35 -5.98 -9.47 3.28
C ALA A 35 -6.08 -10.29 4.57
N VAL A 36 -5.25 -9.98 5.58
CA VAL A 36 -5.31 -10.63 6.90
C VAL A 36 -6.57 -10.21 7.64
N SER A 37 -6.92 -8.92 7.66
CA SER A 37 -8.14 -8.42 8.31
C SER A 37 -9.41 -9.02 7.72
N VAL A 38 -9.48 -9.19 6.40
CA VAL A 38 -10.64 -9.80 5.71
C VAL A 38 -10.75 -11.29 6.02
N ARG A 39 -9.63 -12.01 6.02
CA ARG A 39 -9.62 -13.46 6.28
C ARG A 39 -9.76 -13.79 7.77
N GLY A 40 -9.47 -12.83 8.63
CA GLY A 40 -9.34 -13.05 10.07
C GLY A 40 -8.13 -13.90 10.40
N LEU A 41 -7.89 -14.05 11.70
CA LEU A 41 -7.05 -15.12 12.23
C LEU A 41 -8.01 -16.25 12.60
N TYR A 42 -7.96 -17.35 11.85
CA TYR A 42 -8.78 -18.55 12.07
C TYR A 42 -7.95 -19.62 12.82
N PRO A 43 -8.54 -20.46 13.70
CA PRO A 43 -9.98 -20.69 13.91
C PRO A 43 -10.84 -19.50 14.31
#